data_AF-A0A7J9WQJ5-F1
#
_entry.id   AF-A0A7J9WQJ5-F1
#
_cell.length_a   1.000
_cell.length_b   1.000
_cell.length_c   1.000
_cell.angle_alpha   90.00
_cell.angle_beta   90.00
_cell.angle_gamma   90.00
#
_symmetry.space_group_name_H-M   'P 1'
#
loop_
_entity.id
_entity.type
_entity.pdbx_description
1 polymer ?
#
loop_
_entity_poly.entity_id
_entity_poly.type
_entity_poly.pdbx_seq_one_letter_code
_entity_poly.pdbx_strand_id
1 'polypeptide(L)'
;MLLLVAAPAAIAATVDEVADALTSDGYYIEPDAEPVDEQELAAVVRNSEVGLRVVLLAATPPEGAPALAEDLLDEMGGGTVVVVTPEDVGTSASRADPGAVDRAFDRAEEQADSVEDLPGYLAAFDEALAGQAGSSGGL
;
A
#
# COMPACT_ATOMS: atom_id res chain seq x y z
N MET A 1 39.90 -24.90 -7.13
CA MET A 1 39.69 -23.46 -6.92
C MET A 1 38.17 -23.28 -6.81
N LEU A 2 37.65 -23.24 -5.59
CA LEU A 2 36.20 -23.18 -5.31
C LEU A 2 35.78 -21.71 -5.39
N LEU A 3 34.97 -21.34 -6.39
CA LEU A 3 34.45 -19.98 -6.55
C LEU A 3 33.20 -19.85 -5.67
N LEU A 4 33.33 -19.22 -4.51
CA LEU A 4 32.21 -18.89 -3.63
C LEU A 4 31.48 -17.67 -4.22
N VAL A 5 30.36 -17.89 -4.90
CA VAL A 5 29.48 -16.80 -5.33
C VAL A 5 28.74 -16.31 -4.09
N ALA A 6 29.15 -15.15 -3.57
CA ALA A 6 28.38 -14.44 -2.57
C ALA A 6 27.11 -13.91 -3.26
N ALA A 7 25.96 -14.53 -3.01
CA ALA A 7 24.68 -13.92 -3.33
C ALA A 7 24.60 -12.62 -2.51
N PRO A 8 24.26 -11.46 -3.11
CA PRO A 8 23.95 -10.29 -2.32
C PRO A 8 22.75 -10.67 -1.45
N ALA A 9 22.93 -10.65 -0.13
CA ALA A 9 21.80 -10.62 0.77
C ALA A 9 21.05 -9.33 0.45
N ALA A 10 19.91 -9.43 -0.22
CA ALA A 10 18.96 -8.34 -0.27
C ALA A 10 18.63 -8.02 1.19
N ILE A 11 19.08 -6.86 1.66
CA ILE A 11 18.71 -6.37 2.97
C ILE A 11 17.26 -5.96 2.80
N ALA A 12 16.34 -6.80 3.28
CA ALA A 12 14.93 -6.43 3.36
C ALA A 12 14.87 -5.13 4.18
N ALA A 13 14.22 -4.10 3.63
CA ALA A 13 14.10 -2.82 4.32
C ALA A 13 13.38 -3.01 5.65
N THR A 14 13.84 -2.31 6.67
CA THR A 14 13.21 -2.27 7.98
C THR A 14 11.91 -1.46 7.95
N VAL A 15 11.02 -1.69 8.91
CA VAL A 15 9.76 -0.93 9.04
C VAL A 15 10.03 0.57 9.11
N ASP A 16 11.06 1.00 9.86
CA ASP A 16 11.49 2.40 9.93
C ASP A 16 11.89 2.97 8.55
N GLU A 17 12.68 2.24 7.78
CA GLU A 17 13.12 2.67 6.44
C GLU A 17 11.94 2.79 5.46
N VAL A 18 11.00 1.84 5.54
CA VAL A 18 9.77 1.88 4.72
C VAL A 18 8.91 3.06 5.16
N ALA A 19 8.71 3.27 6.47
CA ALA A 19 7.93 4.40 7.00
C ALA A 19 8.53 5.76 6.62
N ASP A 20 9.86 5.89 6.62
CA ASP A 20 10.57 7.08 6.14
C ASP A 20 10.30 7.32 4.65
N ALA A 21 10.36 6.28 3.81
CA ALA A 21 10.03 6.38 2.39
C ALA A 21 8.56 6.76 2.16
N LEU A 22 7.63 6.15 2.90
CA LEU A 22 6.21 6.51 2.85
C LEU A 22 5.95 7.94 3.30
N THR A 23 6.73 8.46 4.26
CA THR A 23 6.60 9.85 4.71
C THR A 23 7.14 10.83 3.68
N SER A 24 8.25 10.48 3.02
CA SER A 24 8.94 11.31 2.02
C SER A 24 8.22 11.32 0.67
N ASP A 25 8.00 10.13 0.10
CA ASP A 25 7.61 9.93 -1.30
C ASP A 25 6.17 9.43 -1.42
N GLY A 26 5.62 8.92 -0.32
CA GLY A 26 4.25 8.40 -0.26
C GLY A 26 4.11 6.96 -0.76
N TYR A 27 5.16 6.36 -1.28
CA TYR A 27 5.20 4.96 -1.67
C TYR A 27 6.58 4.35 -1.45
N TYR A 28 6.63 3.03 -1.36
CA TYR A 28 7.84 2.23 -1.33
C TYR A 28 7.66 1.04 -2.27
N ILE A 29 8.65 0.78 -3.13
CA ILE A 29 8.67 -0.38 -4.02
C ILE A 29 9.94 -1.16 -3.71
N GLU A 30 9.78 -2.39 -3.23
CA GLU A 30 10.89 -3.29 -2.98
C GLU A 30 11.59 -3.65 -4.29
N PRO A 31 12.92 -3.77 -4.29
CA PRO A 31 13.62 -4.41 -5.40
C PRO A 31 13.01 -5.77 -5.72
N ASP A 32 12.86 -6.06 -7.02
CA ASP A 32 12.27 -7.32 -7.53
C ASP A 32 10.76 -7.48 -7.28
N ALA A 33 10.07 -6.45 -6.80
CA ALA A 33 8.61 -6.43 -6.76
C ALA A 33 7.99 -6.43 -8.17
N GLU A 34 6.69 -6.72 -8.26
CA GLU A 34 5.97 -6.70 -9.53
C GLU A 34 6.11 -5.33 -10.22
N PRO A 35 6.41 -5.26 -11.52
CA PRO A 35 6.58 -3.98 -12.20
C PRO A 35 5.28 -3.16 -12.20
N VAL A 36 5.40 -1.91 -11.77
CA VAL A 36 4.31 -0.92 -11.73
C VAL A 36 4.74 0.36 -12.44
N ASP A 37 3.80 1.11 -13.02
CA ASP A 37 4.09 2.46 -13.51
C ASP A 37 4.25 3.42 -12.32
N GLU A 38 5.50 3.66 -11.93
CA GLU A 38 5.85 4.51 -10.79
C GLU A 38 5.34 5.96 -10.94
N GLN A 39 5.25 6.48 -12.16
CA GLN A 39 4.76 7.84 -12.37
C GLN A 39 3.26 7.93 -12.11
N GLU A 40 2.52 6.92 -12.54
CA GLU A 40 1.09 6.83 -12.29
C GLU A 40 0.82 6.58 -10.80
N LEU A 41 1.55 5.65 -10.18
CA LEU A 41 1.47 5.40 -8.74
C LEU A 41 1.74 6.67 -7.92
N ALA A 42 2.81 7.40 -8.25
CA ALA A 42 3.15 8.65 -7.59
C ALA A 42 2.04 9.71 -7.78
N ALA A 43 1.38 9.74 -8.94
CA ALA A 43 0.25 10.63 -9.17
C ALA A 43 -0.95 10.25 -8.30
N VAL A 44 -1.27 8.97 -8.14
CA VAL A 44 -2.37 8.49 -7.29
C VAL A 44 -2.13 8.87 -5.83
N VAL A 45 -0.96 8.51 -5.29
CA VAL A 45 -0.56 8.81 -3.91
C VAL A 45 -0.58 10.32 -3.64
N ARG A 46 -0.10 11.13 -4.59
CA ARG A 46 -0.07 12.59 -4.46
C ARG A 46 -1.46 13.24 -4.47
N ASN A 47 -2.40 12.69 -5.25
CA ASN A 47 -3.75 13.22 -5.37
C ASN A 47 -4.73 12.61 -4.35
N SER A 48 -4.26 11.70 -3.52
CA SER A 48 -5.09 11.00 -2.54
C SER A 48 -5.79 11.94 -1.56
N GLU A 49 -7.09 11.69 -1.36
CA GLU A 49 -7.90 12.41 -0.39
C GLU A 49 -7.83 11.79 1.02
N VAL A 50 -7.47 10.49 1.13
CA VAL A 50 -7.36 9.79 2.42
C VAL A 50 -5.93 9.69 2.96
N GLY A 51 -4.96 10.32 2.29
CA GLY A 51 -3.54 10.22 2.65
C GLY A 51 -2.99 8.81 2.42
N LEU A 52 -3.28 8.27 1.24
CA LEU A 52 -2.87 6.96 0.76
C LEU A 52 -1.34 6.85 0.72
N ARG A 53 -0.85 5.71 1.18
CA ARG A 53 0.54 5.30 1.22
C ARG A 53 0.64 3.86 0.75
N VAL A 54 1.58 3.59 -0.15
CA VAL A 54 1.59 2.30 -0.87
C VAL A 54 2.93 1.61 -0.70
N VAL A 55 2.91 0.35 -0.30
CA VAL A 55 4.10 -0.50 -0.22
C VAL A 55 3.91 -1.66 -1.19
N LEU A 56 4.84 -1.84 -2.11
CA LEU A 56 4.86 -2.97 -3.02
C LEU A 56 6.05 -3.87 -2.70
N LEU A 57 5.81 -5.12 -2.33
CA LEU A 57 6.85 -6.08 -1.93
C LEU A 57 6.99 -7.20 -2.95
N ALA A 58 8.21 -7.73 -3.06
CA ALA A 58 8.54 -8.88 -3.89
C ALA A 58 8.11 -10.20 -3.27
N ALA A 59 7.90 -10.23 -1.94
CA ALA A 59 7.44 -11.39 -1.21
C ALA A 59 6.52 -11.01 -0.05
N THR A 60 5.62 -11.92 0.29
CA THR A 60 4.75 -11.77 1.46
C THR A 60 5.57 -11.84 2.75
N PRO A 61 5.47 -10.85 3.66
CA PRO A 61 6.17 -10.92 4.93
C PRO A 61 5.61 -12.06 5.80
N PRO A 62 6.39 -12.62 6.75
CA PRO A 62 5.97 -13.77 7.55
C PRO A 62 4.69 -13.56 8.36
N GLU A 63 4.43 -12.31 8.75
CA GLU A 63 3.26 -11.90 9.53
C GLU A 63 2.08 -11.48 8.64
N GLY A 64 2.27 -11.46 7.32
CA GLY A 64 1.28 -11.07 6.32
C GLY A 64 1.28 -9.57 6.01
N ALA A 65 0.75 -9.21 4.83
CA ALA A 65 0.61 -7.83 4.40
C ALA A 65 -0.24 -6.96 5.36
N PRO A 66 -1.34 -7.47 5.96
CA PRO A 66 -2.15 -6.68 6.89
C PRO A 66 -1.42 -6.28 8.16
N ALA A 67 -0.63 -7.21 8.76
CA ALA A 67 0.14 -6.92 9.96
C ALA A 67 1.20 -5.84 9.69
N LEU A 68 1.90 -5.93 8.56
CA LEU A 68 2.86 -4.89 8.16
C LEU A 68 2.18 -3.53 7.91
N ALA A 69 0.97 -3.52 7.34
CA ALA A 69 0.22 -2.28 7.13
C ALA A 69 -0.15 -1.61 8.46
N GLU A 70 -0.51 -2.40 9.48
CA GLU A 70 -0.76 -1.92 10.84
C GLU A 70 0.51 -1.32 11.47
N ASP A 71 1.63 -2.05 11.43
CA ASP A 71 2.91 -1.59 12.00
C ASP A 71 3.38 -0.28 11.35
N LEU A 72 3.26 -0.15 10.02
CA LEU A 72 3.62 1.06 9.30
C LEU A 72 2.71 2.24 9.61
N LEU A 73 1.41 1.99 9.78
CA LEU A 73 0.47 3.05 10.16
C LEU A 73 0.75 3.53 11.59
N ASP A 74 1.06 2.62 12.51
CA ASP A 74 1.42 2.92 13.89
C ASP A 74 2.70 3.76 13.97
N GLU A 75 3.72 3.43 13.17
CA GLU A 75 4.96 4.21 13.08
C GLU A 75 4.73 5.61 12.49
N MET A 76 3.94 5.74 11.44
CA MET A 76 3.64 7.05 10.82
C MET A 76 2.65 7.91 11.62
N GLY A 77 1.81 7.28 12.45
CA GLY A 77 0.80 7.95 13.28
C GLY A 77 -0.43 8.48 12.53
N GLY A 78 -0.61 8.15 11.24
CA GLY A 78 -1.80 8.56 10.48
C GLY A 78 -1.74 8.30 8.96
N GLY A 79 -2.90 8.45 8.31
CA GLY A 79 -3.10 8.18 6.88
C GLY A 79 -3.81 6.86 6.60
N THR A 80 -3.58 6.32 5.40
CA THR A 80 -4.03 5.00 4.94
C THR A 80 -2.86 4.28 4.28
N VAL A 81 -2.47 3.13 4.80
CA VAL A 81 -1.39 2.29 4.27
C VAL A 81 -1.98 1.10 3.54
N VAL A 82 -1.54 0.86 2.31
CA VAL A 82 -1.84 -0.33 1.54
C VAL A 82 -0.53 -1.04 1.23
N VAL A 83 -0.42 -2.29 1.66
CA VAL A 83 0.71 -3.18 1.39
C VAL A 83 0.25 -4.22 0.38
N VAL A 84 0.93 -4.28 -0.75
CA VAL A 84 0.66 -5.19 -1.86
C VAL A 84 1.81 -6.17 -1.96
N THR A 85 1.48 -7.46 -1.96
CA THR A 85 2.43 -8.57 -2.10
C THR A 85 1.91 -9.52 -3.17
N PRO A 86 2.72 -10.47 -3.67
CA PRO A 86 2.27 -11.39 -4.70
C PRO A 86 1.12 -12.31 -4.28
N GLU A 87 0.95 -12.56 -2.98
CA GLU A 87 -0.04 -13.50 -2.45
C GLU A 87 -1.19 -12.82 -1.72
N ASP A 88 -1.01 -11.57 -1.29
CA ASP A 88 -1.92 -10.91 -0.36
C ASP A 88 -1.86 -9.38 -0.47
N VAL A 89 -2.98 -8.72 -0.12
CA VAL A 89 -3.08 -7.26 0.00
C VAL A 89 -3.59 -6.93 1.40
N GLY A 90 -2.84 -6.11 2.12
CA GLY A 90 -3.16 -5.66 3.46
C GLY A 90 -3.36 -4.16 3.53
N THR A 91 -4.29 -3.70 4.36
CA THR A 91 -4.57 -2.26 4.53
C THR A 91 -4.78 -1.90 5.98
N SER A 92 -4.28 -0.75 6.37
CA SER A 92 -4.59 -0.11 7.65
C SER A 92 -4.90 1.37 7.44
N ALA A 93 -5.97 1.86 8.08
CA ALA A 93 -6.42 3.24 7.92
C ALA A 93 -6.72 3.89 9.28
N SER A 94 -6.19 5.08 9.49
CA SER A 94 -6.35 5.83 10.76
C SER A 94 -7.73 6.47 10.94
N ARG A 95 -8.47 6.68 9.84
CA ARG A 95 -9.74 7.43 9.82
C ARG A 95 -10.92 6.67 9.21
N ALA A 96 -10.72 5.42 8.85
CA ALA A 96 -11.77 4.58 8.29
C ALA A 96 -11.93 3.32 9.14
N ASP A 97 -13.18 2.94 9.42
CA ASP A 97 -13.46 1.64 10.02
C ASP A 97 -13.21 0.51 9.00
N PRO A 98 -12.90 -0.72 9.46
CA PRO A 98 -12.59 -1.84 8.57
C PRO A 98 -13.68 -2.11 7.53
N GLY A 99 -14.96 -1.94 7.91
CA GLY A 99 -16.06 -2.13 6.97
C GLY A 99 -16.12 -1.07 5.86
N ALA A 100 -15.60 0.14 6.09
CA ALA A 100 -15.45 1.15 5.04
C ALA A 100 -14.30 0.81 4.08
N VAL A 101 -13.19 0.28 4.61
CA VAL A 101 -12.05 -0.20 3.81
C VAL A 101 -12.47 -1.37 2.92
N ASP A 102 -13.15 -2.38 3.47
CA ASP A 102 -13.66 -3.53 2.70
C ASP A 102 -14.55 -3.08 1.53
N ARG A 103 -15.51 -2.18 1.80
CA ARG A 103 -16.39 -1.64 0.76
C ARG A 103 -15.65 -0.80 -0.28
N ALA A 104 -14.55 -0.15 0.09
CA ALA A 104 -13.74 0.61 -0.85
C ALA A 104 -12.98 -0.33 -1.79
N PHE A 105 -12.50 -1.46 -1.28
CA PHE A 105 -11.90 -2.51 -2.09
C PHE A 105 -12.91 -3.18 -3.02
N ASP A 106 -14.09 -3.57 -2.52
CA ASP A 106 -15.17 -4.11 -3.36
C ASP A 106 -15.45 -3.16 -4.56
N ARG A 107 -15.50 -1.85 -4.28
CA ARG A 107 -15.75 -0.82 -5.30
C ARG A 107 -14.58 -0.63 -6.26
N ALA A 108 -13.35 -0.80 -5.80
CA ALA A 108 -12.16 -0.74 -6.63
C ALA A 108 -12.13 -1.93 -7.60
N GLU A 109 -12.48 -3.13 -7.12
CA GLU A 109 -12.61 -4.34 -7.95
C GLU A 109 -13.74 -4.23 -8.98
N GLU A 110 -14.83 -3.53 -8.66
CA GLU A 110 -15.92 -3.29 -9.62
C GLU A 110 -15.56 -2.27 -10.72
N GLN A 111 -14.64 -1.35 -10.44
CA GLN A 111 -14.33 -0.20 -11.31
C GLN A 111 -13.04 -0.37 -12.12
N ALA A 112 -12.03 -1.03 -11.56
CA ALA A 112 -10.78 -1.34 -12.22
C ALA A 112 -10.82 -2.79 -12.74
N ASP A 113 -10.38 -2.99 -13.99
CA ASP A 113 -10.44 -4.30 -14.67
C ASP A 113 -9.72 -5.40 -13.88
N SER A 114 -8.63 -5.07 -13.15
CA SER A 114 -7.87 -5.97 -12.26
C SER A 114 -6.77 -5.24 -11.46
N VAL A 115 -6.21 -5.91 -10.45
CA VAL A 115 -4.98 -5.51 -9.74
C VAL A 115 -3.74 -5.39 -10.64
N GLU A 116 -3.82 -5.91 -11.87
CA GLU A 116 -2.79 -5.71 -12.92
C GLU A 116 -2.61 -4.23 -13.30
N ASP A 117 -3.65 -3.39 -13.10
CA ASP A 117 -3.55 -1.93 -13.14
C ASP A 117 -3.59 -1.39 -11.71
N LEU A 118 -2.51 -1.66 -10.96
CA LEU A 118 -2.42 -1.29 -9.55
C LEU A 118 -2.66 0.22 -9.31
N PRO A 119 -2.11 1.17 -10.11
CA PRO A 119 -2.41 2.58 -9.93
C PRO A 119 -3.90 2.90 -10.11
N GLY A 120 -4.55 2.39 -11.17
CA GLY A 120 -5.98 2.58 -11.39
C GLY A 120 -6.83 1.99 -10.26
N TYR A 121 -6.48 0.80 -9.79
CA TYR A 121 -7.14 0.14 -8.66
C TYR A 121 -7.04 0.97 -7.37
N LEU A 122 -5.84 1.48 -7.06
CA LEU A 122 -5.60 2.31 -5.87
C LEU A 122 -6.29 3.67 -5.96
N ALA A 123 -6.41 4.25 -7.15
CA ALA A 123 -7.17 5.49 -7.36
C ALA A 123 -8.67 5.28 -7.08
N ALA A 124 -9.24 4.18 -7.57
CA ALA A 124 -10.64 3.83 -7.32
C ALA A 124 -10.89 3.53 -5.83
N PHE A 125 -9.95 2.87 -5.17
CA PHE A 125 -9.99 2.63 -3.72
C PHE A 125 -9.97 3.96 -2.93
N ASP A 126 -9.06 4.88 -3.24
CA ASP A 126 -8.97 6.19 -2.57
C ASP A 126 -10.27 6.98 -2.69
N GLU A 127 -10.83 7.08 -3.91
CA GLU A 127 -12.10 7.77 -4.16
C GLU A 127 -13.25 7.13 -3.38
N ALA A 128 -13.34 5.80 -3.38
CA ALA A 128 -14.38 5.07 -2.68
C ALA A 128 -14.28 5.24 -1.15
N LEU A 129 -13.06 5.28 -0.60
CA LEU A 129 -12.83 5.48 0.82
C LEU A 129 -13.11 6.94 1.24
N ALA A 130 -12.68 7.91 0.44
CA ALA A 130 -12.93 9.33 0.66
C ALA A 130 -14.45 9.64 0.71
N GLY A 131 -15.22 9.07 -0.21
CA GLY A 131 -16.69 9.21 -0.24
C GLY A 131 -17.39 8.66 1.02
N GLN A 132 -16.81 7.65 1.66
CA GLN A 132 -17.33 7.09 2.91
C GLN A 132 -16.96 7.92 4.13
N ALA A 133 -15.73 8.45 4.19
CA ALA A 133 -15.29 9.35 5.26
C ALA A 133 -16.13 10.65 5.33
N GLY A 134 -16.64 11.13 4.18
CA GLY A 134 -17.55 12.29 4.13
C GLY A 134 -19.00 11.99 4.55
N SER A 135 -19.43 10.73 4.50
CA SER A 135 -20.84 10.34 4.73
C SER A 135 -21.19 10.12 6.20
N SER A 136 -20.20 10.01 7.10
CA SER A 136 -20.40 9.78 8.54
C SER A 136 -20.67 11.05 9.37
N GLY A 137 -20.62 12.24 8.76
CA GLY A 137 -20.81 13.54 9.43
C GLY A 137 -22.19 14.21 9.29
N GLY A 138 -23.18 13.54 8.68
CA GLY A 138 -24.48 14.13 8.37
C GLY A 138 -25.62 13.66 9.28
N LEU A 139 -25.66 14.09 10.54
CA LEU A 139 -26.86 14.06 11.41
C LEU A 139 -26.92 15.29 12.31
#